data_AF-A0A936VF97-F1
#
_entry.id   AF-A0A936VF97-F1
#
_cell.length_a   1.000
_cell.length_b   1.000
_cell.length_c   1.000
_cell.angle_alpha   90.00
_cell.angle_beta   90.00
_cell.angle_gamma   90.00
#
_symmetry.space_group_name_H-M   'P 1'
#
loop_
_entity.id
_entity.type
_entity.pdbx_description
1 polymer ?
#
loop_
_entity_poly.entity_id
_entity_poly.type
_entity_poly.pdbx_seq_one_letter_code
_entity_poly.pdbx_strand_id
1 'polypeptide(L)'
;MDCPSCGSKVADGQQFCRECGAGLTVDGTRRRIPRAFWGLSIAFAGILIALLGSMNDVRAVVMLGVITSVIGMFSIAAMSLLDQGRKRSPRVTAKPALLPKADTTNKLPPMPAIDHFPSVTEHTTNLLEHPEPRSPRSTFE
;
A
#
# COMPACT_ATOMS: atom_id res chain seq x y z
N MET A 1 -21.97 7.55 -11.60
CA MET A 1 -20.77 8.40 -11.70
C MET A 1 -19.77 7.69 -12.58
N ASP A 2 -19.01 8.36 -13.44
CA ASP A 2 -18.04 7.68 -14.32
C ASP A 2 -16.65 7.63 -13.69
N CYS A 3 -15.91 6.55 -13.92
CA CYS A 3 -14.55 6.39 -13.42
C CYS A 3 -13.60 7.39 -14.13
N PRO A 4 -12.82 8.21 -13.40
CA PRO A 4 -11.91 9.17 -14.02
C PRO A 4 -10.71 8.54 -14.74
N SER A 5 -10.47 7.24 -14.53
CA SER A 5 -9.32 6.54 -15.11
C SER A 5 -9.64 5.77 -16.38
N CYS A 6 -10.88 5.28 -16.53
CA CYS A 6 -11.30 4.46 -17.68
C CYS A 6 -12.66 4.84 -18.27
N GLY A 7 -13.42 5.74 -17.64
CA GLY A 7 -14.73 6.19 -18.12
C GLY A 7 -15.89 5.21 -17.90
N SER A 8 -15.67 4.07 -17.23
CA SER A 8 -16.74 3.11 -16.96
C SER A 8 -17.75 3.64 -15.94
N LYS A 9 -19.00 3.18 -16.03
CA LYS A 9 -20.05 3.53 -15.06
C LYS A 9 -19.78 2.88 -13.71
N VAL A 10 -19.71 3.70 -12.67
CA VAL A 10 -19.54 3.26 -11.28
C VAL A 10 -20.81 3.57 -10.48
N ALA A 11 -21.25 2.59 -9.69
CA ALA A 11 -22.31 2.78 -8.70
C ALA A 11 -21.79 3.47 -7.43
N ASP A 12 -22.65 4.23 -6.79
CA ASP A 12 -22.32 5.00 -5.59
C ASP A 12 -21.92 4.08 -4.41
N GLY A 13 -20.86 4.44 -3.70
CA GLY A 13 -20.33 3.67 -2.57
C GLY A 13 -19.25 2.64 -2.89
N GLN A 14 -18.85 2.48 -4.16
CA GLN A 14 -17.72 1.60 -4.52
C GLN A 14 -16.37 2.27 -4.23
N GLN A 15 -15.47 1.55 -3.56
CA GLN A 15 -14.12 2.03 -3.26
C GLN A 15 -13.14 1.88 -4.42
N PHE A 16 -13.44 1.00 -5.38
CA PHE A 16 -12.57 0.68 -6.52
C PHE A 16 -13.42 0.44 -7.78
N CYS A 17 -12.88 0.78 -8.94
CA CYS A 17 -13.51 0.49 -10.22
C CYS A 17 -13.35 -1.01 -10.55
N ARG A 18 -14.46 -1.67 -10.91
CA ARG A 18 -14.47 -3.10 -11.27
C ARG A 18 -13.83 -3.43 -12.62
N GLU A 19 -13.66 -2.44 -13.50
CA GLU A 19 -13.08 -2.65 -14.82
C GLU A 19 -11.57 -2.41 -14.84
N CYS A 20 -11.11 -1.31 -14.24
CA CYS A 20 -9.68 -0.92 -14.29
C CYS A 20 -8.94 -1.04 -12.95
N GLY A 21 -9.65 -1.33 -11.85
CA GLY A 21 -9.06 -1.42 -10.51
C GLY A 21 -8.69 -0.08 -9.86
N ALA A 22 -8.96 1.06 -10.51
CA ALA A 22 -8.65 2.38 -9.95
C ALA A 22 -9.42 2.66 -8.66
N GLY A 23 -8.75 3.19 -7.63
CA GLY A 23 -9.38 3.60 -6.37
C GLY A 23 -10.28 4.82 -6.56
N LEU A 24 -11.54 4.71 -6.13
CA LEU A 24 -12.60 5.71 -6.26
C LEU A 24 -12.95 6.38 -4.93
N THR A 25 -12.01 6.35 -3.97
CA THR A 25 -12.24 6.94 -2.65
C THR A 25 -12.67 8.40 -2.79
N VAL A 26 -13.70 8.76 -2.01
CA VAL A 26 -14.43 10.05 -2.04
C VAL A 26 -13.54 11.25 -1.64
N ASP A 27 -12.24 11.03 -1.42
CA ASP A 27 -11.20 12.03 -1.17
C ASP A 27 -10.43 12.43 -2.45
N GLY A 28 -11.00 12.17 -3.64
CA GLY A 28 -10.46 12.57 -4.94
C GLY A 28 -10.38 14.10 -5.16
N THR A 29 -10.86 14.89 -4.21
CA THR A 29 -10.65 16.34 -4.14
C THR A 29 -9.90 16.75 -2.87
N ARG A 30 -8.85 16.02 -2.48
CA ARG A 30 -7.70 16.74 -1.93
C ARG A 30 -7.25 17.68 -3.03
N ARG A 31 -7.75 18.92 -2.98
CA ARG A 31 -7.23 20.05 -3.74
C ARG A 31 -5.72 19.92 -3.66
N ARG A 32 -5.10 19.45 -4.74
CA ARG A 32 -3.72 19.78 -5.03
C ARG A 32 -3.80 21.28 -5.28
N ILE A 33 -3.87 22.08 -4.23
CA ILE A 33 -3.24 23.38 -4.29
C ILE A 33 -1.78 22.96 -4.39
N PRO A 34 -1.17 23.03 -5.59
CA PRO A 34 0.23 22.67 -5.72
C PRO A 34 0.96 23.53 -4.69
N ARG A 35 1.53 22.93 -3.64
CA ARG A 35 2.34 23.66 -2.65
C ARG A 35 3.46 24.45 -3.35
N ALA A 36 3.82 24.02 -4.57
CA ALA A 36 4.66 24.76 -5.50
C ALA A 36 4.14 26.16 -5.84
N PHE A 37 2.84 26.40 -6.01
CA PHE A 37 2.31 27.76 -6.25
C PHE A 37 2.47 28.65 -5.03
N TRP A 38 2.27 28.13 -3.82
CA TRP A 38 2.50 28.93 -2.61
C TRP A 38 3.98 29.31 -2.45
N GLY A 39 4.89 28.37 -2.74
CA GLY A 39 6.33 28.64 -2.79
C GLY A 39 6.73 29.64 -3.88
N LEU A 40 6.17 29.49 -5.09
CA LEU A 40 6.43 30.38 -6.22
C LEU A 40 5.94 31.80 -5.94
N SER A 41 4.74 31.95 -5.35
CA SER A 41 4.20 33.25 -4.97
C SER A 41 5.05 33.94 -3.89
N ILE A 42 5.58 33.20 -2.91
CA ILE A 42 6.48 33.76 -1.89
C ILE A 42 7.81 34.21 -2.52
N ALA A 43 8.38 33.41 -3.43
CA ALA A 43 9.60 33.77 -4.15
C ALA A 43 9.39 35.00 -5.04
N PHE A 44 8.29 35.07 -5.80
CA PHE A 44 7.94 36.24 -6.61
C PHE A 44 7.69 37.48 -5.76
N ALA A 45 6.99 37.34 -4.62
CA ALA A 45 6.78 38.46 -3.70
C ALA A 45 8.11 38.98 -3.12
N GLY A 46 9.04 38.09 -2.77
CA GLY A 46 10.38 38.47 -2.31
C GLY A 46 11.18 39.22 -3.37
N ILE A 47 11.17 38.74 -4.62
CA ILE A 47 11.82 39.41 -5.76
C ILE A 47 11.17 40.77 -6.04
N LEU A 48 9.84 40.85 -6.01
CA LEU A 48 9.10 42.08 -6.25
C LEU A 48 9.39 43.13 -5.17
N ILE A 49 9.44 42.73 -3.89
CA ILE A 49 9.83 43.61 -2.77
C ILE A 49 11.29 44.06 -2.92
N ALA A 50 12.20 43.20 -3.37
CA ALA A 50 13.59 43.57 -3.63
C ALA A 50 13.72 44.61 -4.76
N LEU A 51 12.89 44.50 -5.81
CA LEU A 51 12.85 45.46 -6.92
C LEU A 51 12.20 46.79 -6.53
N LEU A 52 11.13 46.77 -5.72
CA LEU A 52 10.45 47.98 -5.25
C LEU A 52 11.20 48.68 -4.10
N GLY A 53 12.07 47.97 -3.37
CA GLY A 53 12.89 48.50 -2.27
C GLY A 53 14.04 49.43 -2.67
N SER A 54 14.10 49.82 -3.95
CA SER A 54 15.17 50.65 -4.54
C SER A 54 15.30 52.07 -3.96
N MET A 55 14.51 52.48 -2.96
CA MET A 55 14.53 53.88 -2.49
C MET A 55 14.82 54.11 -1.00
N ASN A 56 15.09 53.09 -0.17
CA ASN A 56 15.61 53.31 1.20
C ASN A 56 16.41 52.08 1.68
N ASP A 57 17.71 52.28 1.95
CA ASP A 57 18.66 51.30 2.51
C ASP A 57 18.66 49.89 1.88
N VAL A 58 19.16 49.82 0.64
CA VAL A 58 19.44 48.59 -0.13
C VAL A 58 20.11 47.48 0.69
N ARG A 59 20.95 47.83 1.68
CA ARG A 59 21.62 46.85 2.56
C ARG A 59 20.63 46.08 3.44
N ALA A 60 19.61 46.73 3.98
CA ALA A 60 18.61 46.08 4.82
C ALA A 60 17.72 45.13 4.02
N VAL A 61 17.30 45.55 2.81
CA VAL A 61 16.48 44.74 1.91
C VAL A 61 17.22 43.49 1.44
N VAL A 62 18.51 43.63 1.09
CA VAL A 62 19.35 42.49 0.69
C VAL A 62 19.48 41.48 1.84
N MET A 63 19.73 41.93 3.07
CA MET A 63 19.81 41.04 4.23
C MET A 63 18.49 40.30 4.50
N LEU A 64 17.35 41.00 4.38
CA LEU A 64 16.02 40.41 4.57
C LEU A 64 15.70 39.36 3.49
N GLY A 65 16.13 39.59 2.25
CA GLY A 65 16.03 38.62 1.15
C GLY A 65 16.86 37.35 1.40
N VAL A 66 18.10 37.50 1.87
CA VAL A 66 18.96 36.34 2.20
C VAL A 66 18.36 35.54 3.35
N ILE A 67 17.90 36.19 4.42
CA ILE A 67 17.30 35.53 5.58
C ILE A 67 16.05 34.75 5.18
N THR A 68 15.15 35.35 4.41
CA THR A 68 13.93 34.69 3.95
C THR A 68 14.22 33.50 3.02
N SER A 69 15.24 33.58 2.16
CA SER A 69 15.69 32.46 1.33
C SER A 69 16.23 31.30 2.17
N VAL A 70 17.06 31.58 3.19
CA VAL A 70 17.61 30.55 4.08
C VAL A 70 16.51 29.88 4.91
N ILE A 71 15.59 30.66 5.47
CA ILE A 71 14.43 30.14 6.22
C ILE A 71 13.55 29.28 5.32
N GLY A 72 13.31 29.70 4.06
CA GLY A 72 12.56 28.93 3.08
C GLY A 72 13.20 27.56 2.79
N MET A 73 14.51 27.54 2.53
CA MET A 73 15.24 26.30 2.26
C MET A 73 15.24 25.35 3.47
N PHE A 74 15.45 25.89 4.68
CA PHE A 74 15.41 25.12 5.91
C PHE A 74 14.02 24.55 6.21
N SER A 75 12.97 25.32 5.97
CA SER A 75 11.58 24.89 6.18
C SER A 75 11.19 23.73 5.26
N ILE A 76 11.65 23.75 4.00
CA ILE A 76 11.42 22.64 3.05
C ILE A 76 12.16 21.39 3.53
N ALA A 77 13.42 21.51 3.94
CA ALA A 77 14.20 20.37 4.45
C ALA A 77 13.57 19.78 5.72
N ALA A 78 13.20 20.63 6.68
CA ALA A 78 12.55 20.22 7.93
C ALA A 78 11.19 19.54 7.67
N MET A 79 10.37 20.09 6.78
CA MET A 79 9.10 19.45 6.40
C MET A 79 9.32 18.12 5.68
N SER A 80 10.34 18.00 4.83
CA SER A 80 10.66 16.75 4.15
C SER A 80 11.08 15.66 5.14
N LEU A 81 11.79 16.02 6.22
CA LEU A 81 12.15 15.08 7.29
C LEU A 81 10.94 14.69 8.14
N LEU A 82 10.03 15.62 8.45
CA LEU A 82 8.81 15.33 9.19
C LEU A 82 7.83 14.45 8.39
N ASP A 83 7.72 14.66 7.08
CA ASP A 83 6.84 13.87 6.21
C ASP A 83 7.36 12.43 6.02
N GLN A 84 8.68 12.21 6.07
CA GLN A 84 9.26 10.86 6.10
C GLN A 84 8.80 10.06 7.31
N GLY A 85 8.65 10.70 8.49
CA GLY A 85 8.08 10.05 9.67
C GLY A 85 6.60 9.65 9.51
N ARG A 86 5.86 10.38 8.66
CA ARG A 86 4.41 10.20 8.44
C ARG A 86 4.08 9.19 7.34
N LYS A 87 5.02 8.88 6.44
CA LYS A 87 4.89 7.81 5.42
C LYS A 87 5.08 6.40 5.97
N ARG A 88 5.45 6.24 7.25
CA ARG A 88 5.06 5.01 7.98
C ARG A 88 3.55 5.05 8.09
N SER A 89 2.91 4.45 7.08
CA SER A 89 1.48 4.25 6.95
C SER A 89 0.85 4.14 8.33
N PRO A 90 -0.20 4.92 8.65
CA PRO A 90 -1.05 4.52 9.75
C PRO A 90 -1.43 3.08 9.44
N ARG A 91 -1.02 2.16 10.33
CA ARG A 91 -1.72 0.89 10.44
C ARG A 91 -3.15 1.36 10.62
N VAL A 92 -3.95 1.24 9.57
CA VAL A 92 -5.39 1.31 9.68
C VAL A 92 -5.66 0.15 10.62
N THR A 93 -5.69 0.44 11.92
CA THR A 93 -6.30 -0.40 12.91
C THR A 93 -7.76 -0.33 12.51
N ALA A 94 -8.11 -1.15 11.52
CA ALA A 94 -9.47 -1.52 11.25
C ALA A 94 -9.98 -1.99 12.60
N LYS A 95 -10.73 -1.12 13.27
CA LYS A 95 -11.47 -1.46 14.47
C LYS A 95 -12.24 -2.71 14.04
N PRO A 96 -11.89 -3.92 14.53
CA PRO A 96 -12.59 -5.11 14.09
C PRO A 96 -14.04 -4.82 14.42
N ALA A 97 -14.88 -4.76 13.38
CA ALA A 97 -16.32 -4.78 13.58
C ALA A 97 -16.57 -5.89 14.58
N LEU A 98 -17.30 -5.58 15.66
CA LEU A 98 -17.73 -6.52 16.69
C LEU A 98 -18.32 -7.74 15.99
N LEU A 99 -17.46 -8.73 15.72
CA LEU A 99 -17.89 -10.02 15.23
C LEU A 99 -18.69 -10.61 16.39
N PRO A 100 -19.95 -11.02 16.15
CA PRO A 100 -20.71 -11.70 17.18
C PRO A 100 -19.83 -12.85 17.70
N LYS A 101 -19.69 -12.89 19.03
CA LYS A 101 -18.92 -13.91 19.75
C LYS A 101 -19.35 -15.26 19.19
N ALA A 102 -18.43 -15.95 18.51
CA ALA A 102 -18.71 -17.26 17.96
C ALA A 102 -19.16 -18.16 19.11
N ASP A 103 -20.35 -18.75 18.98
CA ASP A 103 -20.87 -19.69 19.95
C ASP A 103 -19.86 -20.82 20.11
N THR A 104 -19.34 -20.95 21.33
CA THR A 104 -18.35 -21.96 21.67
C THR A 104 -18.89 -23.34 21.34
N THR A 105 -17.99 -24.18 20.85
CA THR A 105 -18.08 -25.56 20.31
C THR A 105 -18.93 -26.61 21.06
N ASN A 106 -19.74 -26.22 22.05
CA ASN A 106 -20.60 -27.10 22.84
C ASN A 106 -21.89 -27.54 22.11
N LYS A 107 -22.08 -27.16 20.85
CA LYS A 107 -23.20 -27.62 20.01
C LYS A 107 -22.75 -28.35 18.74
N LEU A 108 -21.64 -29.08 18.81
CA LEU A 108 -21.37 -30.08 17.79
C LEU A 108 -22.24 -31.31 18.06
N PRO A 109 -23.03 -31.80 17.09
CA PRO A 109 -23.58 -33.14 17.18
C PRO A 109 -22.43 -34.13 17.35
N PRO A 110 -22.61 -35.23 18.12
CA PRO A 110 -21.57 -36.24 18.29
C PRO A 110 -21.11 -36.70 16.90
N MET A 111 -19.80 -36.66 16.66
CA MET A 111 -19.24 -37.18 15.42
C MET A 111 -19.72 -38.62 15.24
N PRO A 112 -20.37 -38.97 14.12
CA PRO A 112 -20.62 -40.36 13.80
C PRO A 112 -19.26 -41.08 13.72
N ALA A 113 -19.21 -42.32 14.20
CA ALA A 113 -18.03 -43.15 14.14
C ALA A 113 -17.47 -43.10 12.72
N ILE A 114 -16.23 -42.64 12.59
CA ILE A 114 -15.54 -42.53 11.31
C ILE A 114 -15.41 -43.96 10.78
N ASP A 115 -16.21 -44.31 9.77
CA ASP A 115 -15.98 -45.50 8.98
C ASP A 115 -14.56 -45.40 8.41
N HIS A 116 -13.76 -46.43 8.66
CA HIS A 116 -12.37 -46.48 8.28
C HIS A 116 -12.26 -46.49 6.74
N PHE A 117 -12.06 -45.32 6.15
CA PHE A 117 -11.75 -45.21 4.73
C PHE A 117 -10.27 -45.54 4.52
N PRO A 118 -9.94 -46.61 3.78
CA PRO A 118 -8.56 -46.97 3.53
C PRO A 118 -7.86 -45.83 2.79
N SER A 119 -6.69 -45.46 3.28
CA SER A 119 -5.90 -44.40 2.68
C SER A 119 -5.42 -44.83 1.30
N VAL A 120 -5.57 -43.96 0.30
CA VAL A 120 -5.17 -44.21 -1.10
C VAL A 120 -3.66 -44.53 -1.23
N THR A 121 -2.89 -44.32 -0.16
CA THR A 121 -1.46 -44.63 -0.07
C THR A 121 -1.14 -46.11 0.15
N GLU A 122 -2.09 -46.95 0.55
CA GLU A 122 -1.82 -48.37 0.85
C GLU A 122 -1.77 -49.28 -0.40
N HIS A 123 -2.38 -48.85 -1.51
CA HIS A 123 -2.45 -49.70 -2.71
C HIS A 123 -1.15 -49.74 -3.54
N THR A 124 -0.20 -48.83 -3.32
CA THR A 124 1.02 -48.75 -4.15
C THR A 124 2.24 -49.47 -3.58
N THR A 125 2.25 -49.84 -2.30
CA THR A 125 3.42 -50.50 -1.68
C THR A 125 3.48 -52.00 -1.96
N ASN A 126 2.34 -52.66 -2.20
CA ASN A 126 2.30 -54.11 -2.46
C ASN A 126 2.83 -54.52 -3.85
N LEU A 127 3.04 -53.57 -4.77
CA LEU A 127 3.57 -53.86 -6.12
C LEU A 127 5.11 -53.97 -6.16
N LEU A 128 5.80 -53.65 -5.08
CA LEU A 128 7.27 -53.69 -4.99
C LEU A 128 7.81 -54.95 -4.27
N GLU A 129 6.94 -55.81 -3.71
CA GLU A 129 7.36 -57.00 -2.96
C GLU A 129 7.53 -58.26 -3.82
N HIS A 130 7.48 -58.18 -5.16
CA HIS A 130 7.82 -59.32 -6.00
C HIS A 130 9.34 -59.42 -6.21
N PRO A 131 10.05 -60.39 -5.60
CA PRO A 131 11.45 -60.64 -5.91
C PRO A 131 11.57 -61.15 -7.36
N GLU A 132 12.39 -60.50 -8.16
CA GLU A 132 12.69 -60.95 -9.52
C GLU A 132 13.25 -62.40 -9.54
N PRO A 133 12.82 -63.24 -10.49
CA PRO A 133 13.40 -64.56 -10.68
C PRO A 133 14.83 -64.44 -11.22
N ARG A 134 15.80 -65.01 -10.48
CA ARG A 134 17.19 -65.14 -10.90
C ARG A 134 17.30 -65.90 -12.23
N SER A 135 17.75 -65.22 -13.27
CA SER A 135 18.17 -65.83 -14.53
C SER A 135 19.41 -66.70 -14.33
N PRO A 136 19.43 -67.97 -14.77
CA PRO A 136 20.61 -68.82 -14.68
C PRO A 136 21.68 -68.34 -15.67
N ARG A 137 22.86 -68.04 -15.12
CA ARG A 137 24.06 -67.61 -15.86
C ARG A 137 24.66 -68.84 -16.54
N SER A 138 24.62 -68.86 -17.87
CA SER A 138 25.24 -69.90 -18.70
C SER A 138 26.75 -69.93 -18.50
N THR A 139 27.26 -71.08 -18.06
CA THR A 139 28.66 -71.48 -18.19
C THR A 139 29.01 -71.62 -19.67
N PHE A 140 30.03 -70.91 -20.13
CA PHE A 140 30.68 -71.14 -21.41
C PHE A 140 32.11 -71.61 -21.14
N GLU A 141 32.46 -72.73 -21.78
CA GLU A 141 33.81 -73.31 -21.94
C GLU A 141 34.81 -72.33 -22.56
#